data_AF-A0A954KFG1-F1
#
_entry.id   AF-A0A954KFG1-F1
#
_cell.length_a   1.000
_cell.length_b   1.000
_cell.length_c   1.000
_cell.angle_alpha   90.00
_cell.angle_beta   90.00
_cell.angle_gamma   90.00
#
_symmetry.space_group_name_H-M   'P 1'
#
loop_
_entity.id
_entity.type
_entity.pdbx_description
1 polymer ?
#
loop_
_entity_poly.entity_id
_entity_poly.type
_entity_poly.pdbx_seq_one_letter_code
_entity_poly.pdbx_strand_id
1 'polypeptide(L)'
;LLMAKPISQMSVAELEKALAAKRDKIDEYLGERDQLLKSLDRVESKIRDLGGSVTGRRVQGRRGPRVKNEKPLWGYVSDILGRTKKGLTIEELEEKILSSGYKTNSSNFRNVIYQCLYHAEQVSHDSSTGRYVMKS
;
A
#
# COMPACT_ATOMS: atom_id res chain seq x y z
N LEU A 1 43.97 4.93 26.28
CA LEU A 1 42.78 4.06 26.30
C LEU A 1 42.40 3.80 27.76
N LEU A 2 41.48 4.60 28.31
CA LEU A 2 40.97 4.35 29.67
C LEU A 2 40.09 3.11 29.63
N MET A 3 40.56 1.99 30.18
CA MET A 3 39.75 0.78 30.30
C MET A 3 38.64 1.04 31.33
N ALA A 4 37.39 0.98 30.89
CA ALA A 4 36.24 1.13 31.78
C ALA A 4 36.25 0.01 32.83
N LYS A 5 36.04 0.37 34.10
CA LYS A 5 35.94 -0.57 35.22
C LYS A 5 34.88 -1.65 34.89
N PRO A 6 35.12 -2.94 35.17
CA PRO A 6 34.13 -3.97 34.91
C PRO A 6 32.85 -3.71 35.74
N ILE A 7 31.68 -3.97 35.15
CA ILE A 7 30.35 -3.73 35.74
C ILE A 7 30.23 -4.33 37.15
N SER A 8 30.84 -5.49 37.38
CA SER A 8 30.86 -6.20 38.66
C SER A 8 31.63 -5.48 39.78
N GLN A 9 32.41 -4.45 39.45
CA GLN A 9 33.19 -3.66 40.39
C GLN A 9 32.71 -2.20 40.49
N MET A 10 31.64 -1.83 39.78
CA MET A 10 31.05 -0.50 39.84
C MET A 10 30.11 -0.36 41.04
N SER A 11 30.11 0.80 41.68
CA SER A 11 29.08 1.14 42.66
C SER A 11 27.72 1.34 41.99
N VAL A 12 26.63 1.28 42.76
CA VAL A 12 25.27 1.56 42.27
C VAL A 12 25.19 2.93 41.59
N ALA A 13 25.80 3.96 42.19
CA ALA A 13 25.85 5.31 41.61
C ALA A 13 26.64 5.38 40.29
N GLU A 14 27.73 4.60 40.16
CA GLU A 14 28.48 4.50 38.91
C GLU A 14 27.66 3.80 37.80
N LEU A 15 26.89 2.77 38.16
CA LEU A 15 25.99 2.07 37.25
C LEU A 15 24.83 2.96 36.79
N GLU A 16 24.23 3.73 37.69
CA GLU A 16 23.17 4.70 37.36
C GLU A 16 23.69 5.75 36.38
N LYS A 17 24.89 6.29 36.62
CA LYS A 17 25.53 7.25 35.71
C LYS A 17 25.82 6.65 34.33
N ALA A 18 26.30 5.40 34.30
CA ALA A 18 26.56 4.69 33.04
C ALA A 18 25.26 4.39 32.26
N LEU A 19 24.15 4.08 32.97
CA LEU A 19 22.84 3.90 32.36
C LEU A 19 22.29 5.21 31.79
N ALA A 20 22.44 6.32 32.52
CA ALA A 20 22.05 7.65 32.03
C ALA A 20 22.78 7.98 30.71
N ALA A 21 24.11 7.84 30.70
CA ALA A 21 24.90 8.10 29.49
C ALA A 21 24.54 7.21 28.29
N LYS A 22 24.08 5.97 28.54
CA LYS A 22 23.59 5.09 27.46
C LYS A 22 22.23 5.55 26.92
N ARG A 23 21.34 6.03 27.79
CA ARG A 23 20.03 6.58 27.39
C ARG A 23 20.21 7.83 26.53
N ASP A 24 21.08 8.74 26.96
CA ASP A 24 21.37 9.97 26.21
C ASP A 24 21.88 9.66 24.79
N LYS A 25 22.75 8.66 24.65
CA LYS A 25 23.22 8.19 23.33
C LYS A 25 22.14 7.56 22.47
N ILE A 26 21.18 6.86 23.08
CA ILE A 26 20.04 6.32 22.33
C ILE A 26 19.19 7.48 21.80
N ASP A 27 18.94 8.50 22.62
CA ASP A 27 18.17 9.67 22.20
C ASP A 27 18.89 10.44 21.08
N GLU A 28 20.22 10.56 21.15
CA GLU A 28 21.06 11.09 20.07
C GLU A 28 20.88 10.31 18.76
N TYR A 29 21.02 8.97 18.80
CA TYR A 29 20.87 8.14 17.61
C TYR A 29 19.44 8.10 17.06
N LEU A 30 18.42 8.20 17.91
CA LEU A 30 17.04 8.35 17.47
C LEU A 30 16.83 9.68 16.74
N GLY A 31 17.42 10.77 17.26
CA GLY A 31 17.43 12.06 16.59
C GLY A 31 18.13 12.02 15.23
N GLU A 32 19.32 11.39 15.16
CA GLU A 32 20.07 11.23 13.91
C GLU A 32 19.28 10.39 12.89
N ARG A 33 18.68 9.29 13.33
CA ARG A 33 17.79 8.46 12.51
C ARG A 33 16.67 9.29 11.90
N ASP A 34 16.00 10.13 12.68
CA ASP A 34 14.88 10.93 12.19
C ASP A 34 15.32 12.01 11.20
N GLN A 35 16.51 12.59 11.37
CA GLN A 35 17.09 13.53 10.40
C GLN A 35 17.48 12.84 9.09
N LEU A 36 18.05 11.64 9.16
CA LEU A 36 18.38 10.83 7.99
C LEU A 36 17.12 10.41 7.22
N LEU A 37 16.05 10.04 7.93
CA LEU A 37 14.76 9.73 7.31
C LEU A 37 14.19 10.92 6.53
N LYS A 38 14.17 12.11 7.12
CA LYS A 38 13.73 13.34 6.43
C LYS A 38 14.59 13.66 5.20
N SER A 39 15.90 13.47 5.32
CA SER A 39 16.84 13.73 4.22
C SER A 39 16.63 12.75 3.07
N LEU A 40 16.40 11.47 3.41
CA LEU A 40 16.07 10.43 2.44
C LEU A 40 14.75 10.74 1.74
N ASP A 41 13.69 11.11 2.46
CA ASP A 41 12.40 11.49 1.87
C ASP A 41 12.54 12.67 0.88
N ARG A 42 13.41 13.63 1.18
CA ARG A 42 13.71 14.76 0.28
C ARG A 42 14.40 14.30 -1.00
N VAL A 43 15.37 13.40 -0.90
CA VAL A 43 16.07 12.83 -2.07
C VAL A 43 15.11 11.97 -2.91
N GLU A 44 14.32 11.12 -2.27
CA GLU A 44 13.31 10.30 -2.95
C GLU A 44 12.26 11.14 -3.66
N SER A 45 11.89 12.31 -3.12
CA SER A 45 11.00 13.26 -3.79
C SER A 45 11.64 13.85 -5.05
N LYS A 46 12.91 14.26 -4.98
CA LYS A 46 13.65 14.73 -6.17
C LYS A 46 13.77 13.65 -7.25
N ILE A 47 14.00 12.39 -6.86
CA ILE A 47 14.05 11.26 -7.81
C ILE A 47 12.71 11.11 -8.52
N ARG A 48 11.60 11.19 -7.79
CA ARG A 48 10.24 11.11 -8.36
C ARG A 48 9.94 12.26 -9.30
N ASP A 49 10.32 13.49 -8.94
CA ASP A 49 10.11 14.68 -9.79
C ASP A 49 10.85 14.56 -11.14
N LEU A 50 11.99 13.86 -11.16
CA LEU A 50 12.75 13.56 -12.37
C LEU A 50 12.26 12.32 -13.13
N GLY A 51 11.13 11.72 -12.72
CA GLY A 51 10.56 10.53 -13.36
C GLY A 51 11.23 9.21 -13.00
N GLY A 52 12.14 9.22 -12.02
CA GLY A 52 12.79 8.02 -11.50
C GLY A 52 11.89 7.25 -10.53
N SER A 53 12.03 5.92 -10.52
CA SER A 53 11.38 5.04 -9.54
C SER A 53 12.41 4.59 -8.49
N VAL A 54 12.15 4.90 -7.22
CA VAL A 54 12.98 4.42 -6.10
C VAL A 54 12.60 2.97 -5.83
N THR A 55 13.31 2.03 -6.46
CA THR A 55 13.15 0.60 -6.22
C THR A 55 14.04 0.19 -5.04
N GLY A 56 13.44 -0.06 -3.87
CA GLY A 56 14.21 -0.54 -2.72
C GLY A 56 13.54 -0.32 -1.36
N ARG A 57 12.76 0.74 -1.21
CA ARG A 57 11.82 0.87 -0.10
C ARG A 57 10.46 0.40 -0.58
N ARG A 58 9.99 -0.74 -0.07
CA ARG A 58 8.55 -0.89 0.15
C ARG A 58 8.19 0.16 1.18
N VAL A 59 7.98 1.40 0.72
CA VAL A 59 7.23 2.39 1.47
C VAL A 59 5.98 1.62 1.83
N GLN A 60 5.81 1.33 3.11
CA GLN A 60 4.53 0.88 3.64
C GLN A 60 3.63 2.06 3.38
N GLY A 61 3.10 2.11 2.15
CA GLY A 61 2.40 3.24 1.62
C GLY A 61 1.36 3.56 2.66
N ARG A 62 1.38 4.81 3.15
CA ARG A 62 0.17 5.40 3.68
C ARG A 62 -0.85 5.24 2.57
N ARG A 63 -1.57 4.10 2.58
CA ARG A 63 -2.70 3.85 1.71
C ARG A 63 -3.60 5.02 2.01
N GLY A 64 -3.77 5.91 1.04
CA GLY A 64 -4.68 7.02 1.17
C GLY A 64 -6.05 6.52 1.65
N PRO A 65 -6.85 7.38 2.27
CA PRO A 65 -8.16 6.98 2.79
C PRO A 65 -8.91 6.16 1.74
N ARG A 66 -9.39 4.98 2.14
CA ARG A 66 -10.14 4.10 1.25
C ARG A 66 -11.37 4.85 0.73
N VAL A 67 -11.50 4.91 -0.59
CA VAL A 67 -12.66 5.53 -1.23
C VAL A 67 -13.93 4.80 -0.77
N LYS A 68 -14.92 5.57 -0.30
CA LYS A 68 -16.22 5.04 0.12
C LYS A 68 -17.15 5.03 -1.10
N ASN A 69 -17.68 3.86 -1.43
CA ASN A 69 -18.72 3.64 -2.44
C ASN A 69 -19.98 3.11 -1.75
N GLU A 70 -21.14 3.28 -2.37
CA GLU A 70 -22.42 2.83 -1.82
C GLU A 70 -22.51 1.30 -1.72
N LYS A 71 -21.91 0.61 -2.70
CA LYS A 71 -21.83 -0.85 -2.77
C LYS A 71 -20.38 -1.30 -2.97
N PRO A 72 -20.04 -2.57 -2.62
CA PRO A 72 -18.77 -3.16 -3.02
C PRO A 72 -18.67 -3.26 -4.55
N LEU A 73 -17.46 -3.34 -5.10
CA LEU A 73 -17.21 -3.49 -6.54
C LEU A 73 -18.02 -4.63 -7.15
N TRP A 74 -18.10 -5.77 -6.47
CA TRP A 74 -18.89 -6.92 -6.89
C TRP A 74 -20.39 -6.60 -7.06
N GLY A 75 -20.96 -5.76 -6.19
CA GLY A 75 -22.36 -5.35 -6.31
C GLY A 75 -22.62 -4.60 -7.62
N TYR A 76 -21.73 -3.68 -8.00
CA TYR A 76 -21.83 -2.99 -9.29
C TYR A 76 -21.63 -3.94 -10.47
N VAL A 77 -20.63 -4.82 -10.40
CA VAL A 77 -20.33 -5.80 -11.47
C VAL A 77 -21.50 -6.75 -11.70
N SER A 78 -22.07 -7.33 -10.64
CA SER A 78 -23.20 -8.25 -10.72
C SER A 78 -24.48 -7.57 -11.21
N ASP A 79 -24.77 -6.34 -10.76
CA ASP A 79 -25.90 -5.53 -11.26
C ASP A 79 -25.76 -5.26 -12.77
N ILE A 80 -24.55 -4.97 -13.26
CA ILE A 80 -24.28 -4.67 -14.67
C ILE A 80 -24.33 -5.95 -15.55
N LEU A 81 -23.66 -7.01 -15.13
CA LEU A 81 -23.63 -8.28 -15.86
C LEU A 81 -25.00 -8.98 -15.84
N GLY A 82 -25.74 -8.91 -14.73
CA GLY A 82 -27.10 -9.47 -14.63
C GLY A 82 -28.11 -8.82 -15.58
N ARG A 83 -27.89 -7.55 -15.95
CA ARG A 83 -28.72 -6.84 -16.95
C ARG A 83 -28.32 -7.16 -18.40
N THR A 84 -27.13 -7.71 -18.63
CA THR A 84 -26.54 -7.85 -19.97
C THR A 84 -26.31 -9.31 -20.34
N LYS A 85 -27.26 -9.91 -21.06
CA LYS A 85 -27.19 -11.32 -21.48
C LYS A 85 -26.04 -11.64 -22.45
N LYS A 86 -25.54 -10.64 -23.20
CA LYS A 86 -24.45 -10.82 -24.18
C LYS A 86 -23.05 -10.82 -23.56
N GLY A 87 -22.94 -10.55 -22.26
CA GLY A 87 -21.66 -10.38 -21.59
C GLY A 87 -20.94 -9.11 -22.01
N LEU A 88 -19.92 -8.75 -21.24
CA LEU A 88 -19.16 -7.51 -21.43
C LEU A 88 -17.66 -7.76 -21.35
N THR A 89 -16.87 -7.00 -22.11
CA THR A 89 -15.41 -6.99 -21.94
C THR A 89 -15.01 -6.21 -20.68
N ILE A 90 -13.73 -6.29 -20.29
CA ILE A 90 -13.21 -5.56 -19.12
C ILE A 90 -13.32 -4.05 -19.33
N GLU A 91 -13.06 -3.58 -20.56
CA GLU A 91 -13.15 -2.17 -20.93
C GLU A 91 -14.60 -1.67 -20.83
N GLU A 92 -15.54 -2.44 -21.38
CA GLU A 92 -16.97 -2.12 -21.30
C GLU A 92 -17.47 -2.11 -19.83
N LEU A 93 -16.95 -3.03 -19.00
CA LEU A 93 -17.24 -3.07 -17.57
C LEU A 93 -16.67 -1.86 -16.83
N GLU A 94 -15.42 -1.49 -17.10
CA GLU A 94 -14.79 -0.31 -16.51
C GLU A 94 -15.63 0.94 -16.77
N GLU A 95 -16.02 1.18 -18.03
CA GLU A 95 -16.83 2.32 -18.41
C GLU A 95 -18.20 2.33 -17.71
N LYS A 96 -18.88 1.18 -17.68
CA LYS A 96 -20.19 1.04 -17.02
C LYS A 96 -20.11 1.20 -15.50
N ILE A 97 -19.03 0.72 -14.88
CA ILE A 97 -18.82 0.85 -13.43
C ILE A 97 -18.53 2.31 -13.06
N LEU A 98 -17.66 2.99 -13.81
CA LEU A 98 -17.37 4.41 -13.56
C LEU A 98 -18.60 5.29 -13.81
N SER A 99 -19.34 5.05 -14.89
CA SER A 99 -20.59 5.77 -15.19
C SER A 99 -21.70 5.52 -14.18
N SER A 100 -21.69 4.39 -13.48
CA SER A 100 -22.60 4.12 -12.35
C SER A 100 -22.27 4.90 -11.07
N GLY A 101 -21.18 5.69 -11.08
CA GLY A 101 -20.76 6.52 -9.95
C GLY A 101 -19.74 5.84 -9.03
N TYR A 102 -19.20 4.68 -9.40
CA TYR A 102 -18.15 4.02 -8.63
C TYR A 102 -16.87 4.85 -8.64
N LYS A 103 -16.33 5.15 -7.46
CA LYS A 103 -15.11 5.93 -7.29
C LYS A 103 -13.94 5.00 -6.98
N THR A 104 -12.80 5.25 -7.63
CA THR A 104 -11.57 4.48 -7.46
C THR A 104 -10.34 5.39 -7.51
N ASN A 105 -9.34 5.09 -6.69
CA ASN A 105 -8.01 5.72 -6.75
C ASN A 105 -6.96 4.80 -7.38
N SER A 106 -7.38 3.65 -7.91
CA SER A 106 -6.46 2.69 -8.54
C SER A 106 -6.06 3.20 -9.93
N SER A 107 -4.75 3.31 -10.19
CA SER A 107 -4.21 3.56 -11.53
C SER A 107 -4.34 2.36 -12.47
N ASN A 108 -4.60 1.17 -11.93
CA ASN A 108 -4.82 -0.06 -12.69
C ASN A 108 -6.17 -0.67 -12.31
N PHE A 109 -7.25 0.07 -12.57
CA PHE A 109 -8.60 -0.34 -12.18
C PHE A 109 -9.08 -1.57 -12.96
N ARG A 110 -8.70 -1.71 -14.24
CA ARG A 110 -8.98 -2.92 -15.04
C ARG A 110 -8.47 -4.20 -14.40
N ASN A 111 -7.24 -4.20 -13.86
CA ASN A 111 -6.72 -5.38 -13.17
C ASN A 111 -7.49 -5.68 -11.87
N VAL A 112 -7.98 -4.66 -11.17
CA VAL A 112 -8.84 -4.85 -9.99
C VAL A 112 -10.18 -5.47 -10.39
N ILE A 113 -10.78 -5.03 -11.50
CA ILE A 113 -12.00 -5.63 -12.06
C ILE A 113 -11.72 -7.07 -12.46
N TYR A 114 -10.62 -7.34 -13.17
CA TYR A 114 -10.22 -8.69 -13.55
C TYR A 114 -10.08 -9.61 -12.34
N GLN A 115 -9.39 -9.18 -11.29
CA GLN A 115 -9.26 -9.96 -10.05
C GLN A 115 -10.63 -10.22 -9.40
N CYS A 116 -11.51 -9.22 -9.40
CA CYS A 116 -12.87 -9.36 -8.88
C CYS A 116 -13.65 -10.44 -9.65
N LEU A 117 -13.55 -10.44 -10.99
CA LEU A 117 -14.22 -11.42 -11.87
C LEU A 117 -13.60 -12.81 -11.77
N TYR A 118 -12.28 -12.90 -11.71
CA TYR A 118 -11.53 -14.16 -11.64
C TYR A 118 -11.86 -14.94 -10.36
N HIS A 119 -12.05 -14.23 -9.24
CA HIS A 119 -12.45 -14.84 -7.96
C HIS A 119 -13.96 -15.04 -7.81
N ALA A 120 -14.78 -14.62 -8.79
CA ALA A 120 -16.22 -14.77 -8.74
C ALA A 120 -16.66 -16.11 -9.34
N GLU A 121 -17.20 -17.00 -8.51
CA GLU A 121 -17.72 -18.29 -8.96
C GLU A 121 -18.93 -18.15 -9.90
N GLN A 122 -19.67 -17.03 -9.79
CA GLN A 122 -20.90 -16.74 -10.52
C GLN A 122 -20.66 -16.18 -11.92
N VAL A 123 -19.40 -15.97 -12.34
CA VAL A 123 -19.07 -15.42 -13.66
C VAL A 123 -18.37 -16.47 -14.52
N SER A 124 -18.73 -16.52 -15.80
CA SER A 124 -18.02 -17.27 -16.83
C SER A 124 -17.28 -16.31 -17.75
N HIS A 125 -16.07 -16.69 -18.14
CA HIS A 125 -15.25 -15.96 -19.09
C HIS A 125 -15.19 -16.73 -20.41
N ASP A 126 -15.58 -16.07 -21.49
CA ASP A 126 -15.43 -16.58 -22.84
C ASP A 126 -14.05 -16.19 -23.39
N SER A 127 -13.15 -17.16 -23.48
CA SER A 127 -11.78 -16.95 -23.96
C SER A 127 -11.70 -16.57 -25.44
N SER A 128 -12.75 -16.82 -26.23
CA SER A 128 -12.77 -16.49 -27.66
C SER A 128 -13.14 -15.03 -27.91
N THR A 129 -14.01 -14.46 -27.08
CA THR A 129 -14.51 -13.09 -27.23
C THR A 129 -13.97 -12.13 -26.17
N GLY A 130 -13.32 -12.64 -25.11
CA GLY A 130 -12.87 -11.85 -23.96
C GLY A 130 -14.01 -11.31 -23.11
N ARG A 131 -15.23 -11.85 -23.27
CA ARG A 131 -16.43 -11.37 -22.58
C ARG A 131 -16.70 -12.15 -21.30
N TYR A 132 -17.20 -11.43 -20.30
CA TYR A 132 -17.63 -11.97 -19.02
C TYR A 132 -19.16 -11.98 -18.97
N VAL A 133 -19.74 -13.11 -18.59
CA VAL A 133 -21.19 -13.31 -18.44
C VAL A 133 -21.51 -13.87 -17.06
N MET A 134 -22.68 -13.54 -16.51
CA MET A 134 -23.20 -14.28 -15.35
C MET A 134 -23.50 -15.73 -15.76
N LYS A 135 -23.07 -16.68 -14.94
CA LYS A 135 -23.55 -18.06 -15.03
C LYS A 135 -25.04 -18.06 -14.75
N SER A 136 -25.80 -18.65 -15.67
CA SER A 136 -27.23 -18.91 -15.46
C SER A 136 -27.43 -20.10 -14.53
#